data_AF-A0A3B9GIY0-F1
#
_entry.id   AF-A0A3B9GIY0-F1
#
_cell.length_a   1.000
_cell.length_b   1.000
_cell.length_c   1.000
_cell.angle_alpha   90.00
_cell.angle_beta   90.00
_cell.angle_gamma   90.00
#
_symmetry.space_group_name_H-M   'P 1'
#
loop_
_entity.id
_entity.type
_entity.pdbx_description
1 polymer ?
#
loop_
_entity_poly.entity_id
_entity_poly.type
_entity_poly.pdbx_seq_one_letter_code
_entity_poly.pdbx_strand_id
1 'polypeptide(L)'
;MSSSSPAYAPARLAHPSRLIVETTTRCNLACEHCPKQSAGAEADDADMDDAVFGALAESFPTLQSLVLNGIGEPLMHSGLEGFIRSARTAMPQGAPIGFQTNGQLLDRGRARALLEAGLNRVCISVDALDAALFSELRAGGSRSAAERAIAVLNAERGNGRDQRAANGGAQYAGQLELGIEFVARKQNLAELPKIVRWAAARGVDFMLVSQLFPYEPSAMEDAAWDANLDVALLLRKKYEERARVLGLELGRYPEIYMRYKKSPEEELLVRLVDDLQSEAIAQGITVNVQRLLSADLDTYERSASAFAEAERIAKEEGLRLELPELKPRSARSCEFVEGGSAFVSRAGGVHPCYFLWHRYACYAGGWEKRVAPMSFGSLSERGILDIWNSLGFASFRTNVLRYEYPFCLNCNLALCDYLQLEDFEQDCHINAEPCAACMWCMGLFKCLT
;
A
#
# COMPACT_ATOMS: atom_id res chain seq x y z
N MET A 1 -21.89 -25.03 -5.12
CA MET A 1 -21.11 -26.13 -5.72
C MET A 1 -20.67 -25.71 -7.12
N SER A 2 -19.39 -25.39 -7.27
CA SER A 2 -18.54 -25.46 -8.47
C SER A 2 -17.18 -24.93 -8.00
N SER A 3 -16.35 -25.79 -7.41
CA SER A 3 -15.22 -26.46 -8.09
C SER A 3 -13.99 -25.55 -8.19
N SER A 4 -13.08 -25.70 -7.21
CA SER A 4 -11.62 -25.43 -7.25
C SER A 4 -11.15 -24.22 -8.08
N SER A 5 -10.82 -23.09 -7.44
CA SER A 5 -10.40 -21.89 -8.18
C SER A 5 -8.87 -21.85 -8.46
N PRO A 6 -8.40 -21.44 -9.66
CA PRO A 6 -6.98 -21.37 -10.07
C PRO A 6 -6.16 -20.23 -9.43
N ALA A 7 -6.69 -19.57 -8.40
CA ALA A 7 -6.36 -18.18 -8.05
C ALA A 7 -4.98 -17.92 -7.40
N TYR A 8 -4.21 -18.97 -7.09
CA TYR A 8 -2.93 -18.85 -6.36
C TYR A 8 -1.71 -19.25 -7.18
N ALA A 9 -1.82 -19.27 -8.51
CA ALA A 9 -0.78 -19.77 -9.39
C ALA A 9 0.57 -19.03 -9.27
N PRO A 10 0.64 -17.67 -9.24
CA PRO A 10 1.93 -16.97 -9.28
C PRO A 10 2.83 -17.23 -8.07
N ALA A 11 2.25 -17.24 -6.86
CA ALA A 11 2.98 -17.49 -5.62
C ALA A 11 3.67 -18.87 -5.56
N ARG A 12 3.16 -19.83 -6.34
CA ARG A 12 3.61 -21.23 -6.36
C ARG A 12 4.50 -21.56 -7.55
N LEU A 13 4.78 -20.58 -8.42
CA LEU A 13 5.75 -20.76 -9.50
C LEU A 13 7.16 -20.93 -8.93
N ALA A 14 8.03 -21.56 -9.71
CA ALA A 14 9.45 -21.74 -9.38
C ALA A 14 10.27 -20.44 -9.54
N HIS A 15 9.63 -19.33 -9.90
CA HIS A 15 10.25 -18.01 -10.06
C HIS A 15 9.28 -16.93 -9.59
N PRO A 16 9.77 -15.74 -9.18
CA PRO A 16 8.91 -14.60 -8.94
C PRO A 16 8.26 -14.15 -10.26
N SER A 17 7.02 -13.66 -10.17
CA SER A 17 6.31 -13.02 -11.29
C SER A 17 6.54 -11.52 -11.32
N ARG A 18 6.84 -10.89 -10.17
CA ARG A 18 7.07 -9.45 -10.04
C ARG A 18 8.26 -9.19 -9.14
N LEU A 19 9.04 -8.16 -9.46
CA LEU A 19 10.13 -7.71 -8.61
C LEU A 19 9.95 -6.23 -8.28
N ILE A 20 10.09 -5.92 -6.99
CA ILE A 20 10.19 -4.56 -6.49
C ILE A 20 11.60 -4.41 -5.93
N VAL A 21 12.39 -3.48 -6.46
CA VAL A 21 13.83 -3.40 -6.22
C VAL A 21 14.20 -1.99 -5.78
N GLU A 22 14.67 -1.87 -4.53
CA GLU A 22 15.13 -0.61 -3.95
C GLU A 22 16.45 -0.20 -4.56
N THR A 23 16.39 0.79 -5.45
CA THR A 23 17.59 1.33 -6.09
C THR A 23 18.38 2.24 -5.16
N THR A 24 17.71 2.94 -4.24
CA THR A 24 18.35 3.87 -3.32
C THR A 24 17.45 4.17 -2.13
N THR A 25 18.04 4.41 -0.96
CA THR A 25 17.33 4.92 0.23
C THR A 25 17.41 6.45 0.34
N ARG A 26 18.16 7.12 -0.55
CA ARG A 26 18.31 8.58 -0.60
C ARG A 26 17.03 9.23 -1.10
N CYS A 27 16.61 10.32 -0.47
CA CYS A 27 15.46 11.11 -0.93
C CYS A 27 15.75 12.60 -0.78
N ASN A 28 15.29 13.39 -1.75
CA ASN A 28 15.38 14.85 -1.72
C ASN A 28 14.15 15.51 -1.04
N LEU A 29 13.26 14.71 -0.44
CA LEU A 29 12.06 15.15 0.29
C LEU A 29 11.99 14.55 1.70
N ALA A 30 11.21 15.20 2.57
CA ALA A 30 10.88 14.72 3.92
C ALA A 30 9.35 14.68 4.11
N CYS A 31 8.65 13.87 3.30
CA CYS A 31 7.18 13.79 3.33
C CYS A 31 6.70 13.26 4.69
N GLU A 32 5.65 13.87 5.25
CA GLU A 32 5.11 13.54 6.57
C GLU A 32 4.64 12.08 6.68
N HIS A 33 4.09 11.53 5.60
CA HIS A 33 3.56 10.17 5.52
C HIS A 33 4.61 9.11 5.14
N CYS A 34 5.90 9.48 5.09
CA CYS A 34 6.94 8.58 4.62
C CYS A 34 7.50 7.70 5.77
N PRO A 35 7.62 6.37 5.59
CA PRO A 35 8.22 5.49 6.60
C PRO A 35 9.65 5.88 6.98
N LYS A 36 10.39 6.57 6.11
CA LYS A 36 11.75 7.07 6.41
C LYS A 36 11.78 8.09 7.54
N GLN A 37 10.65 8.75 7.82
CA GLN A 37 10.50 9.69 8.93
C GLN A 37 10.03 9.01 10.22
N SER A 38 9.69 7.71 10.17
CA SER A 38 9.19 6.98 11.33
C SER A 38 10.29 6.70 12.36
N ALA A 39 9.87 6.52 13.61
CA ALA A 39 10.77 6.09 14.67
C ALA A 39 11.40 4.71 14.36
N GLY A 40 12.71 4.60 14.51
CA GLY A 40 13.45 3.35 14.27
C GLY A 40 13.69 3.03 12.79
N ALA A 41 13.36 3.93 11.86
CA ALA A 41 13.73 3.80 10.46
C ALA A 41 15.26 3.76 10.28
N GLU A 42 15.72 3.04 9.25
CA GLU A 42 17.14 2.99 8.90
C GLU A 42 17.63 4.38 8.49
N ALA A 43 18.62 4.89 9.23
CA ALA A 43 19.16 6.24 9.04
C ALA A 43 20.15 6.34 7.86
N ASP A 44 20.71 5.21 7.42
CA ASP A 44 21.82 5.20 6.47
C ASP A 44 21.34 5.23 5.01
N ASP A 45 21.66 6.34 4.35
CA ASP A 45 21.46 6.53 2.93
C ASP A 45 22.50 5.75 2.12
N ALA A 46 22.01 4.92 1.19
CA ALA A 46 22.85 4.10 0.32
C ALA A 46 22.16 3.84 -1.03
N ASP A 47 22.98 3.66 -2.05
CA ASP A 47 22.60 3.29 -3.40
C ASP A 47 22.83 1.76 -3.59
N MET A 48 22.02 1.11 -4.43
CA MET A 48 22.20 -0.29 -4.80
C MET A 48 23.37 -0.44 -5.78
N ASP A 49 24.26 -1.39 -5.52
CA ASP A 49 25.38 -1.68 -6.42
C ASP A 49 24.93 -2.41 -7.69
N ASP A 50 25.61 -2.14 -8.82
CA ASP A 50 25.40 -2.81 -10.11
C ASP A 50 25.50 -4.35 -10.00
N ALA A 51 26.40 -4.85 -9.15
CA ALA A 51 26.57 -6.28 -8.93
C ALA A 51 25.34 -6.92 -8.26
N VAL A 52 24.72 -6.22 -7.30
CA VAL A 52 23.49 -6.67 -6.62
C VAL A 52 22.33 -6.69 -7.61
N PHE A 53 22.17 -5.62 -8.40
CA PHE A 53 21.14 -5.59 -9.45
C PHE A 53 21.35 -6.69 -10.50
N GLY A 54 22.60 -6.90 -10.92
CA GLY A 54 22.99 -7.93 -11.88
C GLY A 54 22.66 -9.36 -11.42
N ALA A 55 22.65 -9.62 -10.12
CA ALA A 55 22.27 -10.92 -9.56
C ALA A 55 20.79 -11.29 -9.80
N LEU A 56 19.95 -10.32 -10.21
CA LEU A 56 18.54 -10.56 -10.56
C LEU A 56 18.34 -11.11 -11.97
N ALA A 57 19.39 -11.13 -12.80
CA ALA A 57 19.29 -11.40 -14.24
C ALA A 57 18.59 -12.71 -14.59
N GLU A 58 18.74 -13.76 -13.76
CA GLU A 58 18.09 -15.06 -13.99
C GLU A 58 16.56 -15.02 -13.90
N SER A 59 15.99 -14.02 -13.20
CA SER A 59 14.53 -13.88 -13.05
C SER A 59 13.88 -13.10 -14.20
N PHE A 60 14.64 -12.22 -14.87
CA PHE A 60 14.13 -11.29 -15.87
C PHE A 60 13.36 -11.96 -17.03
N PRO A 61 13.79 -13.10 -17.60
CA PRO A 61 13.07 -13.73 -18.72
C PRO A 61 11.63 -14.14 -18.42
N THR A 62 11.30 -14.36 -17.15
CA THR A 62 9.98 -14.80 -16.68
C THR A 62 9.17 -13.70 -16.01
N LEU A 63 9.77 -12.52 -15.85
CA LEU A 63 9.21 -11.44 -15.04
C LEU A 63 8.08 -10.72 -15.77
N GLN A 64 6.94 -10.56 -15.09
CA GLN A 64 5.78 -9.85 -15.62
C GLN A 64 5.89 -8.35 -15.39
N SER A 65 6.54 -7.92 -14.30
CA SER A 65 6.79 -6.51 -13.99
C SER A 65 8.04 -6.32 -13.11
N LEU A 66 8.73 -5.21 -13.35
CA LEU A 66 9.84 -4.72 -12.55
C LEU A 66 9.54 -3.30 -12.08
N VAL A 67 9.56 -3.09 -10.77
CA VAL A 67 9.34 -1.80 -10.14
C VAL A 67 10.60 -1.38 -9.40
N LEU A 68 11.26 -0.33 -9.86
CA LEU A 68 12.51 0.21 -9.32
C LEU A 68 12.22 1.27 -8.25
N ASN A 69 11.57 0.84 -7.17
CA ASN A 69 11.18 1.67 -6.03
C ASN A 69 11.86 1.21 -4.77
N GLY A 70 11.93 2.08 -3.77
CA GLY A 70 12.29 1.73 -2.40
C GLY A 70 11.72 2.75 -1.44
N ILE A 71 12.38 2.93 -0.30
CA ILE A 71 12.02 3.98 0.65
C ILE A 71 12.47 5.38 0.19
N GLY A 72 13.42 5.45 -0.74
CA GLY A 72 13.99 6.68 -1.31
C GLY A 72 13.32 7.18 -2.60
N GLU A 73 13.98 8.12 -3.26
CA GLU A 73 13.60 8.65 -4.58
C GLU A 73 14.47 7.99 -5.67
N PRO A 74 13.89 7.16 -6.57
CA PRO A 74 14.66 6.43 -7.60
C PRO A 74 15.50 7.34 -8.49
N LEU A 75 15.05 8.56 -8.79
CA LEU A 75 15.81 9.52 -9.59
C LEU A 75 17.08 10.06 -8.88
N MET A 76 17.30 9.75 -7.60
CA MET A 76 18.57 10.04 -6.92
C MET A 76 19.68 9.07 -7.32
N HIS A 77 19.34 7.89 -7.85
CA HIS A 77 20.31 6.88 -8.27
C HIS A 77 20.90 7.23 -9.65
N SER A 78 22.23 7.36 -9.74
CA SER A 78 22.92 7.77 -10.98
C SER A 78 22.98 6.64 -12.03
N GLY A 79 22.84 5.38 -11.63
CA GLY A 79 22.82 4.21 -12.50
C GLY A 79 21.44 3.76 -12.98
N LEU A 80 20.37 4.51 -12.68
CA LEU A 80 18.99 4.07 -12.91
C LEU A 80 18.71 3.70 -14.38
N GLU A 81 19.17 4.52 -15.34
CA GLU A 81 19.04 4.25 -16.77
C GLU A 81 19.76 2.96 -17.18
N GLY A 82 20.86 2.62 -16.50
CA GLY A 82 21.60 1.36 -16.70
C GLY A 82 20.79 0.14 -16.26
N PHE A 83 20.17 0.22 -15.07
CA PHE A 83 19.28 -0.83 -14.56
C PHE A 83 18.09 -1.07 -15.48
N ILE A 84 17.42 0.00 -15.91
CA ILE A 84 16.29 -0.08 -16.84
C ILE A 84 16.72 -0.74 -18.15
N ARG A 85 17.87 -0.35 -18.72
CA ARG A 85 18.38 -0.92 -19.97
C ARG A 85 18.70 -2.40 -19.85
N SER A 86 19.36 -2.79 -18.77
CA SER A 86 19.72 -4.18 -18.48
C SER A 86 18.49 -5.07 -18.29
N ALA A 87 17.49 -4.58 -17.56
CA ALA A 87 16.23 -5.31 -17.39
C ALA A 87 15.45 -5.40 -18.71
N ARG A 88 15.37 -4.32 -19.48
CA ARG A 88 14.62 -4.27 -20.74
C ARG A 88 15.15 -5.25 -21.79
N THR A 89 16.47 -5.48 -21.86
CA THR A 89 17.05 -6.45 -22.82
C THR A 89 16.69 -7.90 -22.48
N ALA A 90 16.42 -8.20 -21.21
CA ALA A 90 16.20 -9.56 -20.72
C ALA A 90 14.73 -9.89 -20.39
N MET A 91 13.90 -8.89 -20.11
CA MET A 91 12.49 -9.07 -19.79
C MET A 91 11.61 -9.28 -21.04
N PRO A 92 10.46 -9.97 -20.91
CA PRO A 92 9.46 -10.06 -21.97
C PRO A 92 9.11 -8.69 -22.56
N GLN A 93 8.95 -8.64 -23.88
CA GLN A 93 8.57 -7.41 -24.58
C GLN A 93 7.23 -6.88 -24.04
N GLY A 94 7.18 -5.58 -23.79
CA GLY A 94 5.99 -4.91 -23.24
C GLY A 94 5.81 -5.05 -21.72
N ALA A 95 6.53 -5.94 -21.03
CA ALA A 95 6.45 -6.05 -19.57
C ALA A 95 6.76 -4.69 -18.90
N PRO A 96 5.96 -4.22 -17.92
CA PRO A 96 6.22 -2.97 -17.23
C PRO A 96 7.57 -2.96 -16.53
N ILE A 97 8.37 -1.95 -16.83
CA ILE A 97 9.53 -1.50 -16.05
C ILE A 97 9.20 -0.07 -15.65
N GLY A 98 9.10 0.17 -14.36
CA GLY A 98 8.66 1.47 -13.86
C GLY A 98 9.14 1.82 -12.48
N PHE A 99 8.81 3.04 -12.07
CA PHE A 99 9.06 3.53 -10.72
C PHE A 99 8.06 4.62 -10.33
N GLN A 100 8.03 4.92 -9.03
CA GLN A 100 7.32 6.02 -8.39
C GLN A 100 8.32 7.15 -8.14
N THR A 101 7.93 8.40 -8.42
CA THR A 101 8.81 9.57 -8.24
C THR A 101 8.03 10.79 -7.76
N ASN A 102 8.71 11.64 -6.99
CA ASN A 102 8.21 12.97 -6.66
C ASN A 102 8.27 13.97 -7.85
N GLY A 103 8.97 13.61 -8.93
CA GLY A 103 9.04 14.38 -10.17
C GLY A 103 9.98 15.60 -10.14
N GLN A 104 10.62 15.96 -9.02
CA GLN A 104 11.48 17.14 -8.95
C GLN A 104 12.73 17.04 -9.83
N LEU A 105 13.26 15.84 -10.01
CA LEU A 105 14.49 15.58 -10.78
C LEU A 105 14.20 15.19 -12.24
N LEU A 106 12.95 15.31 -12.68
CA LEU A 106 12.54 14.87 -14.00
C LEU A 106 12.44 16.06 -14.98
N ASP A 107 13.58 16.41 -15.57
CA ASP A 107 13.62 17.33 -16.72
C ASP A 107 13.42 16.58 -18.05
N ARG A 108 13.37 17.33 -19.15
CA ARG A 108 13.17 16.78 -20.49
C ARG A 108 14.29 15.83 -20.93
N GLY A 109 15.54 16.16 -20.61
CA GLY A 109 16.69 15.34 -20.99
C GLY A 109 16.69 14.01 -20.25
N ARG A 110 16.40 14.06 -18.94
CA ARG A 110 16.31 12.87 -18.11
C ARG A 110 15.11 12.00 -18.48
N ALA A 111 13.94 12.59 -18.70
CA ALA A 111 12.77 11.87 -19.19
C ALA A 111 13.07 11.12 -20.49
N ARG A 112 13.74 11.78 -21.45
CA ARG A 112 14.15 11.15 -22.70
C ARG A 112 15.13 9.99 -22.48
N ALA A 113 16.18 10.18 -21.68
CA ALA A 113 17.18 9.15 -21.40
C ALA A 113 16.55 7.89 -20.76
N LEU A 114 15.60 8.08 -19.86
CA LEU A 114 14.86 7.00 -19.21
C LEU A 114 13.97 6.23 -20.21
N LEU A 115 13.25 6.92 -21.09
CA LEU A 115 12.43 6.29 -22.12
C LEU A 115 13.28 5.56 -23.16
N GLU A 116 14.42 6.13 -23.56
CA GLU A 116 15.41 5.48 -24.44
C GLU A 116 16.04 4.24 -23.80
N ALA A 117 16.19 4.22 -22.47
CA ALA A 117 16.63 3.03 -21.73
C ALA A 117 15.57 1.91 -21.72
N GLY A 118 14.31 2.20 -22.02
CA GLY A 118 13.23 1.21 -22.08
C GLY A 118 12.23 1.26 -20.92
N LEU A 119 12.19 2.38 -20.19
CA LEU A 119 11.16 2.67 -19.19
C LEU A 119 9.80 2.79 -19.88
N ASN A 120 8.77 2.14 -19.34
CA ASN A 120 7.42 2.20 -19.89
C ASN A 120 6.31 2.38 -18.85
N ARG A 121 6.66 2.60 -17.57
CA ARG A 121 5.68 2.96 -16.54
C ARG A 121 6.29 3.97 -15.57
N VAL A 122 5.60 5.08 -15.32
CA VAL A 122 6.01 6.09 -14.32
C VAL A 122 4.80 6.49 -13.52
N CYS A 123 4.93 6.56 -12.19
CA CYS A 123 3.88 7.06 -11.32
C CYS A 123 4.40 8.29 -10.55
N ILE A 124 3.73 9.44 -10.67
CA ILE A 124 4.15 10.68 -10.03
C ILE A 124 3.30 10.91 -8.78
N SER A 125 3.94 11.13 -7.63
CA SER A 125 3.20 11.36 -6.38
C SER A 125 2.65 12.79 -6.31
N VAL A 126 1.33 12.92 -6.16
CA VAL A 126 0.62 14.20 -6.06
C VAL A 126 -0.50 14.11 -5.03
N ASP A 127 -0.32 14.74 -3.87
CA ASP A 127 -1.27 14.65 -2.73
C ASP A 127 -2.17 15.87 -2.55
N ALA A 128 -1.94 16.96 -3.29
CA ALA A 128 -2.74 18.17 -3.25
C ALA A 128 -2.53 19.03 -4.51
N LEU A 129 -3.58 19.75 -4.93
CA LEU A 129 -3.46 20.84 -5.92
C LEU A 129 -3.22 22.19 -5.26
N ASP A 130 -3.68 22.36 -4.02
CA ASP A 130 -3.29 23.51 -3.22
C ASP A 130 -1.78 23.48 -2.91
N ALA A 131 -1.09 24.59 -3.16
CA ALA A 131 0.37 24.64 -3.06
C ALA A 131 0.87 24.63 -1.61
N ALA A 132 0.11 25.21 -0.68
CA ALA A 132 0.47 25.23 0.73
C ALA A 132 0.31 23.82 1.31
N LEU A 133 -0.84 23.20 1.10
CA LEU A 133 -1.11 21.82 1.52
C LEU A 133 -0.12 20.84 0.87
N PHE A 134 0.20 20.98 -0.42
CA PHE A 134 1.20 20.13 -1.05
C PHE A 134 2.57 20.23 -0.35
N SER A 135 2.99 21.46 -0.01
CA SER A 135 4.29 21.70 0.61
C SER A 135 4.34 21.21 2.05
N GLU A 136 3.22 21.25 2.76
CA GLU A 136 3.05 20.66 4.10
C GLU A 136 3.16 19.13 4.03
N LEU A 137 2.37 18.49 3.17
CA LEU A 137 2.32 17.03 3.04
C LEU A 137 3.62 16.43 2.49
N ARG A 138 4.29 17.15 1.60
CA ARG A 138 5.52 16.74 0.90
C ARG A 138 6.62 17.78 1.12
N ALA A 139 7.11 17.91 2.34
CA ALA A 139 8.14 18.89 2.70
C ALA A 139 9.38 18.81 1.78
N GLY A 140 9.77 19.96 1.22
CA GLY A 140 10.81 20.09 0.19
C GLY A 140 10.31 19.97 -1.25
N GLY A 141 9.05 19.56 -1.44
CA GLY A 141 8.43 19.30 -2.73
C GLY A 141 7.86 20.53 -3.40
N SER A 142 7.61 20.41 -4.70
CA SER A 142 6.90 21.45 -5.46
C SER A 142 5.86 20.82 -6.37
N ARG A 143 4.60 21.18 -6.17
CA ARG A 143 3.50 20.82 -7.08
C ARG A 143 3.83 21.15 -8.54
N SER A 144 4.44 22.32 -8.77
CA SER A 144 4.87 22.76 -10.10
C SER A 144 5.88 21.81 -10.75
N ALA A 145 6.72 21.14 -9.96
CA ALA A 145 7.67 20.16 -10.46
C ALA A 145 6.97 18.87 -10.92
N ALA A 146 6.00 18.39 -10.15
CA ALA A 146 5.14 17.29 -10.58
C ALA A 146 4.37 17.63 -11.88
N GLU A 147 3.83 18.85 -12.00
CA GLU A 147 3.17 19.28 -13.25
C GLU A 147 4.14 19.29 -14.43
N ARG A 148 5.36 19.81 -14.23
CA ARG A 148 6.41 19.80 -15.26
C ARG A 148 6.79 18.37 -15.65
N ALA A 149 6.96 17.48 -14.68
CA ALA A 149 7.26 16.07 -14.90
C ALA A 149 6.21 15.38 -15.78
N ILE A 150 4.92 15.60 -15.50
CA ILE A 150 3.81 15.11 -16.33
C ILE A 150 3.88 15.69 -17.75
N ALA A 151 4.13 16.99 -17.89
CA ALA A 151 4.20 17.64 -19.19
C ALA A 151 5.37 17.12 -20.04
N VAL A 152 6.57 16.95 -19.46
CA VAL A 152 7.74 16.44 -20.19
C VAL A 152 7.56 14.98 -20.58
N LEU A 153 7.02 14.12 -19.71
CA LEU A 153 6.75 12.72 -20.04
C LEU A 153 5.74 12.59 -21.16
N ASN A 154 4.67 13.40 -21.16
CA ASN A 154 3.71 13.42 -22.26
C ASN A 154 4.32 13.89 -23.58
N ALA A 155 5.15 14.92 -23.55
CA ALA A 155 5.84 15.42 -24.74
C ALA A 155 6.77 14.36 -25.34
N GLU A 156 7.59 13.70 -24.51
CA GLU A 156 8.51 12.66 -24.97
C GLU A 156 7.78 11.37 -25.38
N ARG A 157 6.66 11.03 -24.72
CA ARG A 157 5.74 9.95 -25.14
C ARG A 157 5.19 10.21 -26.55
N GLY A 158 4.84 11.45 -26.88
CA GLY A 158 4.38 11.85 -28.21
C GLY A 158 5.47 11.73 -29.27
N ASN A 159 6.66 12.29 -29.02
CA ASN A 159 7.80 12.25 -29.94
C ASN A 159 8.26 10.82 -30.28
N GLY A 160 8.18 9.91 -29.30
CA GLY A 160 8.52 8.51 -29.49
C GLY A 160 7.58 7.77 -30.45
N ARG A 161 6.30 8.17 -30.57
CA ARG A 161 5.37 7.60 -31.56
C ARG A 161 5.73 8.02 -32.98
N ASP A 162 6.07 9.28 -33.18
CA ASP A 162 6.41 9.84 -34.50
C ASP A 162 7.77 9.33 -35.01
N GLN A 163 8.76 9.19 -34.14
CA GLN A 163 10.10 8.70 -34.53
C GLN A 163 10.13 7.19 -34.80
N ARG A 164 9.29 6.38 -34.12
CA ARG A 164 9.14 4.94 -34.38
C ARG A 164 8.57 4.65 -35.78
N ALA A 165 7.72 5.54 -36.29
CA ALA A 165 7.20 5.45 -37.65
C ALA A 165 8.26 5.80 -38.72
N ALA A 166 9.27 6.60 -38.37
CA ALA A 166 10.23 7.15 -39.32
C ALA A 166 11.56 6.37 -39.43
N ASN A 167 12.10 5.81 -38.33
CA ASN A 167 13.53 5.43 -38.28
C ASN A 167 13.86 3.97 -37.96
N GLY A 168 12.91 3.05 -37.81
CA GLY A 168 13.19 1.62 -37.63
C GLY A 168 14.14 1.26 -36.46
N GLY A 169 14.36 2.16 -35.51
CA GLY A 169 15.38 2.05 -34.45
C GLY A 169 14.81 1.63 -33.09
N ALA A 170 15.52 0.70 -32.43
CA ALA A 170 15.37 0.25 -31.03
C ALA A 170 13.94 -0.05 -30.52
N GLN A 171 13.26 -0.98 -31.21
CA GLN A 171 12.71 -2.27 -30.75
C GLN A 171 12.17 -2.54 -29.32
N TYR A 172 11.99 -1.57 -28.41
CA TYR A 172 11.33 -1.84 -27.12
C TYR A 172 9.87 -1.39 -27.17
N ALA A 173 9.00 -2.34 -27.50
CA ALA A 173 7.57 -2.14 -27.71
C ALA A 173 6.84 -1.98 -26.36
N GLY A 174 6.80 -0.76 -25.85
CA GLY A 174 5.88 -0.33 -24.80
C GLY A 174 5.45 1.11 -25.04
N GLN A 175 4.15 1.40 -24.89
CA GLN A 175 3.69 2.77 -24.70
C GLN A 175 3.95 3.13 -23.24
N LEU A 176 4.54 4.29 -22.98
CA LEU A 176 4.67 4.80 -21.62
C LEU A 176 3.28 4.92 -20.99
N GLU A 177 3.07 4.21 -19.88
CA GLU A 177 1.96 4.41 -18.96
C GLU A 177 2.36 5.44 -17.89
N LEU A 178 1.67 6.57 -17.88
CA LEU A 178 1.85 7.63 -16.89
C LEU A 178 0.75 7.56 -15.84
N GLY A 179 1.14 7.44 -14.58
CA GLY A 179 0.25 7.38 -13.44
C GLY A 179 0.46 8.52 -12.45
N ILE A 180 -0.52 8.69 -11.57
CA ILE A 180 -0.39 9.48 -10.34
C ILE A 180 -0.64 8.59 -9.13
N GLU A 181 0.08 8.84 -8.05
CA GLU A 181 -0.22 8.27 -6.75
C GLU A 181 -0.69 9.37 -5.79
N PHE A 182 -1.69 9.05 -4.97
CA PHE A 182 -2.26 9.92 -3.97
C PHE A 182 -2.48 9.18 -2.64
N VAL A 183 -2.02 9.77 -1.54
CA VAL A 183 -2.26 9.26 -0.18
C VAL A 183 -3.44 10.00 0.44
N ALA A 184 -4.55 9.31 0.62
CA ALA A 184 -5.79 9.81 1.19
C ALA A 184 -5.71 9.96 2.72
N ARG A 185 -5.96 11.18 3.20
CA ARG A 185 -6.04 11.58 4.61
C ARG A 185 -7.13 12.64 4.80
N LYS A 186 -7.65 12.83 6.01
CA LYS A 186 -8.82 13.70 6.25
C LYS A 186 -8.59 15.13 5.73
N GLN A 187 -7.36 15.63 5.84
CA GLN A 187 -6.93 16.94 5.33
C GLN A 187 -7.07 17.11 3.81
N ASN A 188 -6.77 16.07 3.01
CA ASN A 188 -6.70 16.17 1.55
C ASN A 188 -7.81 15.41 0.79
N LEU A 189 -8.73 14.73 1.47
CA LEU A 189 -9.82 13.98 0.82
C LEU A 189 -10.61 14.82 -0.20
N ALA A 190 -10.82 16.10 0.08
CA ALA A 190 -11.55 17.01 -0.81
C ALA A 190 -10.77 17.37 -2.09
N GLU A 191 -9.47 17.11 -2.14
CA GLU A 191 -8.63 17.32 -3.33
C GLU A 191 -8.76 16.17 -4.32
N LEU A 192 -9.10 14.95 -3.87
CA LEU A 192 -9.07 13.75 -4.69
C LEU A 192 -9.91 13.88 -5.99
N PRO A 193 -11.21 14.27 -5.97
CA PRO A 193 -11.98 14.47 -7.19
C PRO A 193 -11.38 15.53 -8.13
N LYS A 194 -10.77 16.58 -7.56
CA LYS A 194 -10.12 17.65 -8.33
C LYS A 194 -8.86 17.16 -9.01
N ILE A 195 -8.04 16.37 -8.30
CA ILE A 195 -6.81 15.75 -8.82
C ILE A 195 -7.14 14.79 -9.95
N VAL A 196 -8.18 13.96 -9.82
CA VAL A 196 -8.64 13.06 -10.90
C VAL A 196 -8.92 13.84 -12.19
N ARG A 197 -9.70 14.93 -12.10
CA ARG A 197 -9.99 15.78 -13.27
C ARG A 197 -8.73 16.45 -13.81
N TRP A 198 -7.90 16.99 -12.91
CA TRP A 198 -6.65 17.67 -13.25
C TRP A 198 -5.66 16.75 -13.98
N ALA A 199 -5.58 15.48 -13.55
CA ALA A 199 -4.76 14.42 -14.10
C ALA A 199 -5.24 14.01 -15.50
N ALA A 200 -6.55 13.73 -15.64
CA ALA A 200 -7.13 13.34 -16.92
C ALA A 200 -6.95 14.43 -17.99
N ALA A 201 -7.17 15.70 -17.62
CA ALA A 201 -6.93 16.85 -18.50
C ALA A 201 -5.46 17.00 -18.96
N ARG A 202 -4.52 16.30 -18.31
CA ARG A 202 -3.09 16.30 -18.61
C ARG A 202 -2.63 14.98 -19.23
N GLY A 203 -3.54 14.11 -19.65
CA GLY A 203 -3.19 12.87 -20.35
C GLY A 203 -2.49 11.83 -19.49
N VAL A 204 -2.73 11.87 -18.17
CA VAL A 204 -2.38 10.77 -17.24
C VAL A 204 -3.28 9.57 -17.56
N ASP A 205 -2.71 8.37 -17.57
CA ASP A 205 -3.39 7.14 -17.96
C ASP A 205 -4.07 6.43 -16.79
N PHE A 206 -3.47 6.50 -15.59
CA PHE A 206 -4.02 5.87 -14.38
C PHE A 206 -3.75 6.65 -13.10
N MET A 207 -4.48 6.33 -12.04
CA MET A 207 -4.26 6.89 -10.72
C MET A 207 -4.43 5.82 -9.65
N LEU A 208 -3.46 5.73 -8.74
CA LEU A 208 -3.49 4.85 -7.58
C LEU A 208 -3.77 5.68 -6.33
N VAL A 209 -4.70 5.22 -5.51
CA VAL A 209 -5.01 5.84 -4.22
C VAL A 209 -4.69 4.84 -3.12
N SER A 210 -3.99 5.33 -2.09
CA SER A 210 -3.73 4.59 -0.85
C SER A 210 -4.26 5.38 0.33
N GLN A 211 -4.72 4.71 1.37
CA GLN A 211 -5.00 5.40 2.64
C GLN A 211 -3.69 5.83 3.31
N LEU A 212 -3.74 6.85 4.17
CA LEU A 212 -2.62 7.22 5.04
C LEU A 212 -2.30 6.07 6.01
N PHE A 213 -1.04 5.65 6.03
CA PHE A 213 -0.52 4.75 7.05
C PHE A 213 0.12 5.58 8.18
N PRO A 214 -0.43 5.59 9.41
CA PRO A 214 0.13 6.39 10.50
C PRO A 214 1.47 5.83 11.02
N TYR A 215 2.57 6.50 10.65
CA TYR A 215 3.92 6.23 11.16
C TYR A 215 4.26 6.98 12.44
N GLU A 216 3.45 7.97 12.81
CA GLU A 216 3.54 8.74 14.06
C GLU A 216 2.17 8.79 14.77
N PRO A 217 2.12 9.05 16.10
CA PRO A 217 0.86 9.15 16.83
C PRO A 217 -0.08 10.23 16.27
N SER A 218 0.46 11.40 15.92
CA SER A 218 -0.29 12.54 15.37
C SER A 218 -0.99 12.18 14.05
N ALA A 219 -0.35 11.36 13.21
CA ALA A 219 -0.89 10.94 11.92
C ALA A 219 -2.17 10.09 12.05
N MET A 220 -2.45 9.51 13.23
CA MET A 220 -3.70 8.79 13.47
C MET A 220 -4.93 9.70 13.38
N GLU A 221 -4.82 10.94 13.84
CA GLU A 221 -5.95 11.88 13.84
C GLU A 221 -6.40 12.24 12.43
N ASP A 222 -5.46 12.14 11.47
CA ASP A 222 -5.67 12.45 10.07
C ASP A 222 -5.90 11.22 9.17
N ALA A 223 -5.90 10.02 9.74
CA ALA A 223 -6.26 8.82 8.99
C ALA A 223 -7.73 8.90 8.53
N ALA A 224 -7.98 8.76 7.23
CA ALA A 224 -9.32 8.82 6.62
C ALA A 224 -10.11 7.49 6.71
N TRP A 225 -9.66 6.58 7.58
CA TRP A 225 -10.18 5.22 7.76
C TRP A 225 -10.14 4.83 9.24
N ASP A 226 -10.90 3.80 9.61
CA ASP A 226 -10.95 3.27 10.97
C ASP A 226 -10.57 1.78 11.01
N ALA A 227 -10.13 1.28 12.17
CA ALA A 227 -9.63 -0.09 12.30
C ALA A 227 -10.72 -1.18 12.43
N ASN A 228 -12.01 -0.80 12.41
CA ASN A 228 -13.10 -1.77 12.51
C ASN A 228 -13.28 -2.49 11.18
N LEU A 229 -13.50 -3.80 11.25
CA LEU A 229 -13.84 -4.59 10.08
C LEU A 229 -15.18 -4.14 9.48
N ASP A 230 -15.27 -4.19 8.16
CA ASP A 230 -16.50 -4.02 7.40
C ASP A 230 -17.70 -4.80 7.99
N VAL A 231 -17.51 -6.09 8.28
CA VAL A 231 -18.54 -6.95 8.90
C VAL A 231 -18.91 -6.54 10.32
N ALA A 232 -17.96 -5.99 11.10
CA ALA A 232 -18.23 -5.51 12.46
C ALA A 232 -19.13 -4.28 12.45
N LEU A 233 -19.00 -3.42 11.43
CA LEU A 233 -19.82 -2.22 11.28
C LEU A 233 -21.23 -2.52 10.78
N LEU A 234 -21.39 -3.55 9.94
CA LEU A 234 -22.72 -4.05 9.61
C LEU A 234 -23.45 -4.55 10.87
N LEU A 235 -22.71 -5.23 11.75
CA LEU A 235 -23.24 -5.67 13.03
C LEU A 235 -23.59 -4.48 13.93
N ARG A 236 -22.70 -3.48 14.06
CA ARG A 236 -23.01 -2.22 14.76
C ARG A 236 -24.32 -1.60 14.27
N LYS A 237 -24.46 -1.41 12.95
CA LYS A 237 -25.65 -0.80 12.35
C LYS A 237 -26.93 -1.58 12.69
N LYS A 238 -26.87 -2.92 12.68
CA LYS A 238 -27.98 -3.78 13.09
C LYS A 238 -28.39 -3.50 14.55
N TYR A 239 -27.43 -3.38 15.46
CA TYR A 239 -27.70 -3.16 16.88
C TYR A 239 -28.03 -1.71 17.22
N GLU A 240 -27.57 -0.73 16.45
CA GLU A 240 -28.02 0.67 16.53
C GLU A 240 -29.51 0.79 16.20
N GLU A 241 -29.99 0.07 15.19
CA GLU A 241 -31.43 0.03 14.87
C GLU A 241 -32.24 -0.59 16.01
N ARG A 242 -31.76 -1.71 16.58
CA ARG A 242 -32.40 -2.35 17.73
C ARG A 242 -32.42 -1.43 18.96
N ALA A 243 -31.32 -0.71 19.22
CA ALA A 243 -31.24 0.28 20.29
C ALA A 243 -32.28 1.38 20.08
N ARG A 244 -32.39 1.93 18.86
CA ARG A 244 -33.34 2.99 18.52
C ARG A 244 -34.79 2.57 18.76
N VAL A 245 -35.18 1.35 18.39
CA VAL A 245 -36.52 0.81 18.65
C VAL A 245 -36.84 0.72 20.15
N LEU A 246 -35.82 0.48 20.98
CA LEU A 246 -35.93 0.41 22.44
C LEU A 246 -35.79 1.78 23.13
N GLY A 247 -35.62 2.87 22.38
CA GLY A 247 -35.36 4.21 22.94
C GLY A 247 -33.97 4.35 23.58
N LEU A 248 -33.02 3.50 23.19
CA LEU A 248 -31.65 3.48 23.69
C LEU A 248 -30.67 4.06 22.67
N GLU A 249 -29.54 4.53 23.18
CA GLU A 249 -28.42 4.97 22.36
C GLU A 249 -27.21 4.05 22.60
N LEU A 250 -26.83 3.30 21.57
CA LEU A 250 -25.76 2.31 21.67
C LEU A 250 -24.41 2.94 22.07
N GLY A 251 -24.16 4.17 21.61
CA GLY A 251 -22.95 4.95 21.89
C GLY A 251 -22.74 5.31 23.37
N ARG A 252 -23.78 5.22 24.21
CA ARG A 252 -23.67 5.49 25.67
C ARG A 252 -23.02 4.35 26.45
N TYR A 253 -22.87 3.17 25.86
CA TYR A 253 -22.31 2.00 26.54
C TYR A 253 -20.95 2.24 27.24
N PRO A 254 -19.95 2.91 26.63
CA PRO A 254 -18.66 3.18 27.26
C PRO A 254 -18.76 4.03 28.55
N GLU A 255 -19.81 4.84 28.70
CA GLU A 255 -20.02 5.67 29.90
C GLU A 255 -20.63 4.90 31.07
N ILE A 256 -21.29 3.77 30.78
CA ILE A 256 -22.12 3.05 31.74
C ILE A 256 -21.58 1.68 32.12
N TYR A 257 -20.76 1.02 31.28
CA TYR A 257 -20.41 -0.39 31.47
C TYR A 257 -19.74 -0.66 32.84
N MET A 258 -18.89 0.28 33.30
CA MET A 258 -18.22 0.19 34.61
C MET A 258 -19.03 0.73 35.80
N ARG A 259 -20.24 1.28 35.60
CA ARG A 259 -21.05 1.82 36.70
C ARG A 259 -21.51 0.69 37.63
N TYR A 260 -21.31 0.87 38.94
CA TYR A 260 -21.68 -0.13 39.95
C TYR A 260 -23.20 -0.31 40.09
N LYS A 261 -23.96 0.78 40.09
CA LYS A 261 -25.44 0.76 40.03
C LYS A 261 -25.86 1.21 38.64
N LYS A 262 -26.73 0.41 38.01
CA LYS A 262 -27.29 0.68 36.69
C LYS A 262 -28.80 0.86 36.82
N SER A 263 -29.37 1.79 36.04
CA SER A 263 -30.82 1.88 35.86
C SER A 263 -31.33 0.69 35.02
N PRO A 264 -32.64 0.39 35.01
CA PRO A 264 -33.20 -0.64 34.13
C PRO A 264 -32.90 -0.40 32.64
N GLU A 265 -32.82 0.87 32.22
CA GLU A 265 -32.42 1.28 30.86
C GLU A 265 -30.94 0.94 30.58
N GLU A 266 -30.05 1.24 31.53
CA GLU A 266 -28.62 0.94 31.43
C GLU A 266 -28.36 -0.58 31.43
N GLU A 267 -29.12 -1.36 32.22
CA GLU A 267 -29.06 -2.82 32.18
C GLU A 267 -29.49 -3.38 30.82
N LEU A 268 -30.54 -2.81 30.21
CA LEU A 268 -30.99 -3.21 28.89
C LEU A 268 -29.95 -2.88 27.80
N LEU A 269 -29.31 -1.71 27.90
CA LEU A 269 -28.23 -1.33 26.99
C LEU A 269 -27.02 -2.28 27.11
N VAL A 270 -26.63 -2.67 28.32
CA VAL A 270 -25.56 -3.66 28.53
C VAL A 270 -25.91 -4.99 27.88
N ARG A 271 -27.13 -5.51 28.11
CA ARG A 271 -27.59 -6.77 27.48
C ARG A 271 -27.55 -6.68 25.96
N LEU A 272 -27.94 -5.54 25.39
CA LEU A 272 -27.91 -5.33 23.95
C LEU A 272 -26.49 -5.40 23.37
N VAL A 273 -25.49 -4.89 24.11
CA VAL A 273 -24.08 -4.99 23.72
C VAL A 273 -23.52 -6.39 23.94
N ASP A 274 -23.97 -7.10 24.99
CA ASP A 274 -23.61 -8.51 25.21
C ASP A 274 -24.16 -9.40 24.08
N ASP A 275 -25.38 -9.14 23.61
CA ASP A 275 -25.98 -9.80 22.45
C ASP A 275 -25.16 -9.54 21.18
N LEU A 276 -24.73 -8.29 20.97
CA LEU A 276 -23.85 -7.92 19.85
C LEU A 276 -22.55 -8.74 19.88
N GLN A 277 -21.88 -8.79 21.04
CA GLN A 277 -20.65 -9.56 21.19
C GLN A 277 -20.87 -11.05 20.97
N SER A 278 -21.95 -11.60 21.52
CA SER A 278 -22.31 -13.01 21.37
C SER A 278 -22.57 -13.38 19.91
N GLU A 279 -23.28 -12.51 19.18
CA GLU A 279 -23.52 -12.69 17.75
C GLU A 279 -22.22 -12.57 16.93
N ALA A 280 -21.34 -11.62 17.28
CA ALA A 280 -20.03 -11.50 16.63
C ALA A 280 -19.19 -12.78 16.79
N ILE A 281 -19.10 -13.30 18.01
CA ILE A 281 -18.38 -14.55 18.31
C ILE A 281 -18.98 -15.73 17.54
N ALA A 282 -20.31 -15.85 17.50
CA ALA A 282 -20.99 -16.92 16.77
C ALA A 282 -20.72 -16.87 15.25
N GLN A 283 -20.43 -15.68 14.70
CA GLN A 283 -20.06 -15.48 13.30
C GLN A 283 -18.53 -15.51 13.06
N GLY A 284 -17.72 -15.75 14.10
CA GLY A 284 -16.26 -15.71 14.01
C GLY A 284 -15.69 -14.31 13.77
N ILE A 285 -16.45 -13.25 14.08
CA ILE A 285 -16.04 -11.87 13.90
C ILE A 285 -15.35 -11.39 15.17
N THR A 286 -14.08 -11.04 15.07
CA THR A 286 -13.38 -10.31 16.13
C THR A 286 -13.86 -8.86 16.12
N VAL A 287 -14.27 -8.32 17.28
CA VAL A 287 -14.75 -6.94 17.43
C VAL A 287 -14.04 -6.28 18.60
N ASN A 288 -13.58 -5.03 18.43
CA ASN A 288 -13.25 -4.17 19.55
C ASN A 288 -14.48 -3.33 19.91
N VAL A 289 -15.16 -3.60 21.02
CA VAL A 289 -16.48 -3.00 21.28
C VAL A 289 -16.40 -1.50 21.53
N GLN A 290 -15.44 -1.05 22.34
CA GLN A 290 -15.27 0.37 22.61
C GLN A 290 -15.02 1.15 21.31
N ARG A 291 -14.08 0.66 20.49
CA ARG A 291 -13.75 1.25 19.19
C ARG A 291 -14.90 1.18 18.18
N LEU A 292 -15.63 0.07 18.17
CA LEU A 292 -16.75 -0.11 17.27
C LEU A 292 -17.82 0.95 17.57
N LEU A 293 -18.17 1.12 18.84
CA LEU A 293 -19.20 2.08 19.26
C LEU A 293 -18.74 3.53 19.15
N SER A 294 -17.43 3.80 19.27
CA SER A 294 -16.85 5.14 19.09
C SER A 294 -16.36 5.42 17.66
N ALA A 295 -16.71 4.59 16.67
CA ALA A 295 -16.19 4.78 15.31
C ALA A 295 -16.69 6.10 14.69
N ASP A 296 -15.77 6.82 14.03
CA ASP A 296 -15.98 8.09 13.34
C ASP A 296 -16.73 7.86 12.02
N LEU A 297 -18.06 7.91 12.10
CA LEU A 297 -18.93 7.73 10.92
C LEU A 297 -18.89 8.94 9.98
N ASP A 298 -18.64 10.14 10.49
CA ASP A 298 -18.58 11.37 9.69
C ASP A 298 -17.39 11.33 8.72
N THR A 299 -16.21 10.94 9.20
CA THR A 299 -15.05 10.72 8.33
C THR A 299 -15.34 9.64 7.29
N TYR A 300 -16.00 8.54 7.68
CA TYR A 300 -16.37 7.49 6.74
C TYR A 300 -17.27 8.00 5.61
N GLU A 301 -18.31 8.77 5.95
CA GLU A 301 -19.23 9.35 4.95
C GLU A 301 -18.51 10.33 4.02
N ARG A 302 -17.61 11.16 4.57
CA ARG A 302 -16.76 12.06 3.78
C ARG A 302 -15.85 11.31 2.82
N SER A 303 -15.15 10.26 3.30
CA SER A 303 -14.29 9.42 2.47
C SER A 303 -15.10 8.71 1.37
N ALA A 304 -16.25 8.13 1.73
CA ALA A 304 -17.15 7.46 0.78
C ALA A 304 -17.65 8.43 -0.31
N SER A 305 -18.06 9.63 0.08
CA SER A 305 -18.50 10.66 -0.86
C SER A 305 -17.38 11.09 -1.81
N ALA A 306 -16.18 11.36 -1.28
CA ALA A 306 -15.02 11.75 -2.09
C ALA A 306 -14.62 10.65 -3.07
N PHE A 307 -14.62 9.39 -2.63
CA PHE A 307 -14.27 8.23 -3.46
C PHE A 307 -15.32 8.00 -4.56
N ALA A 308 -16.61 8.09 -4.24
CA ALA A 308 -17.68 7.95 -5.21
C ALA A 308 -17.64 9.07 -6.27
N GLU A 309 -17.37 10.31 -5.86
CA GLU A 309 -17.21 11.43 -6.79
C GLU A 309 -15.98 11.26 -7.68
N ALA A 310 -14.84 10.87 -7.11
CA ALA A 310 -13.61 10.59 -7.83
C ALA A 310 -13.80 9.47 -8.87
N GLU A 311 -14.48 8.39 -8.49
CA GLU A 311 -14.78 7.28 -9.40
C GLU A 311 -15.70 7.71 -10.56
N ARG A 312 -16.72 8.54 -10.27
CA ARG A 312 -17.60 9.10 -11.30
C ARG A 312 -16.81 9.95 -12.30
N ILE A 313 -15.97 10.88 -11.83
CA ILE A 313 -15.15 11.74 -12.69
C ILE A 313 -14.15 10.89 -13.49
N ALA A 314 -13.51 9.91 -12.87
CA ALA A 314 -12.57 9.02 -13.56
C ALA A 314 -13.23 8.27 -14.72
N LYS A 315 -14.46 7.76 -14.52
CA LYS A 315 -15.27 7.12 -15.57
C LYS A 315 -15.66 8.09 -16.68
N GLU A 316 -16.04 9.31 -16.35
CA GLU A 316 -16.40 10.36 -17.32
C GLU A 316 -15.21 10.77 -18.20
N GLU A 317 -14.03 10.88 -17.60
CA GLU A 317 -12.80 11.34 -18.27
C GLU A 317 -11.98 10.18 -18.88
N GLY A 318 -12.36 8.93 -18.64
CA GLY A 318 -11.64 7.74 -19.13
C GLY A 318 -10.30 7.46 -18.41
N LEU A 319 -10.12 7.96 -17.19
CA LEU A 319 -8.94 7.71 -16.35
C LEU A 319 -9.10 6.39 -15.58
N ARG A 320 -8.09 5.51 -15.61
CA ARG A 320 -8.11 4.28 -14.79
C ARG A 320 -7.78 4.60 -13.34
N LEU A 321 -8.79 4.67 -12.48
CA LEU A 321 -8.65 4.95 -11.06
C LEU A 321 -8.73 3.67 -10.23
N GLU A 322 -7.74 3.45 -9.37
CA GLU A 322 -7.71 2.34 -8.42
C GLU A 322 -7.82 2.89 -7.00
N LEU A 323 -8.98 2.68 -6.38
CA LEU A 323 -9.27 3.10 -5.02
C LEU A 323 -8.95 1.98 -4.02
N PRO A 324 -8.50 2.33 -2.81
CA PRO A 324 -8.41 1.40 -1.71
C PRO A 324 -9.80 1.18 -1.10
N GLU A 325 -9.90 0.20 -0.23
CA GLU A 325 -11.07 0.03 0.61
C GLU A 325 -11.19 1.19 1.60
N LEU A 326 -12.42 1.58 1.92
CA LEU A 326 -12.69 2.59 2.94
C LEU A 326 -12.39 2.07 4.34
N LYS A 327 -12.45 0.74 4.51
CA LYS A 327 -12.32 0.05 5.79
C LYS A 327 -11.60 -1.28 5.60
N PRO A 328 -10.92 -1.80 6.64
CA PRO A 328 -10.33 -3.12 6.61
C PRO A 328 -11.37 -4.19 6.26
N ARG A 329 -11.14 -4.94 5.20
CA ARG A 329 -12.00 -6.07 4.82
C ARG A 329 -11.73 -7.31 5.66
N SER A 330 -12.79 -8.01 6.06
CA SER A 330 -12.66 -9.36 6.61
C SER A 330 -12.18 -10.37 5.56
N ALA A 331 -12.62 -10.21 4.31
CA ALA A 331 -12.16 -11.02 3.18
C ALA A 331 -10.79 -10.50 2.70
N ARG A 332 -9.72 -11.06 3.26
CA ARG A 332 -8.34 -10.68 2.96
C ARG A 332 -7.93 -11.10 1.54
N SER A 333 -7.09 -10.27 0.92
CA SER A 333 -6.37 -10.59 -0.33
C SER A 333 -5.05 -9.80 -0.36
N CYS A 334 -3.94 -10.50 -0.55
CA CYS A 334 -2.59 -9.97 -0.52
C CYS A 334 -2.03 -9.90 -1.94
N GLU A 335 -2.07 -8.71 -2.54
CA GLU A 335 -1.60 -8.47 -3.91
C GLU A 335 -0.14 -8.91 -4.13
N PHE A 336 0.70 -8.82 -3.10
CA PHE A 336 2.12 -9.18 -3.19
C PHE A 336 2.32 -10.69 -3.29
N VAL A 337 1.78 -11.45 -2.33
CA VAL A 337 1.97 -12.92 -2.33
C VAL A 337 1.16 -13.55 -3.46
N GLU A 338 -0.11 -13.17 -3.63
CA GLU A 338 -0.96 -13.69 -4.72
C GLU A 338 -0.41 -13.33 -6.09
N GLY A 339 0.18 -12.14 -6.24
CA GLY A 339 0.84 -11.66 -7.45
C GLY A 339 2.22 -12.27 -7.71
N GLY A 340 2.77 -13.07 -6.79
CA GLY A 340 4.09 -13.68 -6.94
C GLY A 340 5.23 -12.67 -6.88
N SER A 341 5.11 -11.64 -6.03
CA SER A 341 6.11 -10.58 -5.87
C SER A 341 7.25 -10.99 -4.94
N ALA A 342 8.48 -10.55 -5.26
CA ALA A 342 9.58 -10.47 -4.31
C ALA A 342 10.12 -9.04 -4.24
N PHE A 343 10.60 -8.65 -3.06
CA PHE A 343 11.11 -7.32 -2.75
C PHE A 343 12.60 -7.42 -2.48
N VAL A 344 13.39 -6.50 -2.99
CA VAL A 344 14.86 -6.55 -2.89
C VAL A 344 15.35 -5.24 -2.33
N SER A 345 15.91 -5.26 -1.11
CA SER A 345 16.52 -4.07 -0.51
C SER A 345 17.79 -3.66 -1.25
N ARG A 346 18.25 -2.41 -1.05
CA ARG A 346 19.52 -1.93 -1.67
C ARG A 346 20.72 -2.82 -1.40
N ALA A 347 20.73 -3.55 -0.28
CA ALA A 347 21.81 -4.46 0.12
C ALA A 347 21.69 -5.87 -0.48
N GLY A 348 20.65 -6.14 -1.26
CA GLY A 348 20.38 -7.46 -1.86
C GLY A 348 19.59 -8.41 -0.97
N GLY A 349 19.07 -7.97 0.18
CA GLY A 349 18.15 -8.78 0.99
C GLY A 349 16.84 -9.02 0.26
N VAL A 350 16.32 -10.25 0.29
CA VAL A 350 15.08 -10.62 -0.40
C VAL A 350 13.94 -10.78 0.60
N HIS A 351 12.89 -9.99 0.42
CA HIS A 351 11.77 -9.80 1.33
C HIS A 351 10.43 -10.17 0.66
N PRO A 352 9.39 -10.52 1.42
CA PRO A 352 8.14 -11.02 0.85
C PRO A 352 7.15 -9.93 0.42
N CYS A 353 7.20 -8.74 1.03
CA CYS A 353 6.21 -7.69 0.83
C CYS A 353 6.67 -6.33 1.37
N TYR A 354 6.00 -5.26 0.95
CA TYR A 354 6.24 -3.89 1.44
C TYR A 354 6.11 -3.79 2.98
N PHE A 355 5.15 -4.51 3.57
CA PHE A 355 4.94 -4.51 5.02
C PHE A 355 6.17 -5.02 5.79
N LEU A 356 6.93 -5.97 5.25
CA LEU A 356 8.07 -6.63 5.91
C LEU A 356 9.41 -6.34 5.23
N TRP A 357 9.50 -5.21 4.52
CA TRP A 357 10.68 -4.83 3.77
C TRP A 357 11.68 -4.03 4.58
N HIS A 358 11.18 -3.07 5.38
CA HIS A 358 11.99 -2.15 6.17
C HIS A 358 11.63 -2.24 7.65
N ARG A 359 12.53 -1.73 8.49
CA ARG A 359 12.24 -1.45 9.90
C ARG A 359 11.49 -0.13 10.03
N TYR A 360 10.39 -0.11 10.78
CA TYR A 360 9.64 1.11 11.10
C TYR A 360 8.72 0.91 12.31
N ALA A 361 8.29 2.00 12.93
CA ALA A 361 7.19 2.03 13.88
C ALA A 361 5.90 2.56 13.20
N CYS A 362 4.74 2.09 13.64
CA CYS A 362 3.44 2.56 13.18
C CYS A 362 2.39 2.52 14.30
N TYR A 363 1.30 3.26 14.13
CA TYR A 363 0.27 3.46 15.15
C TYR A 363 -1.12 2.97 14.72
N ALA A 364 -1.16 1.92 13.88
CA ALA A 364 -2.42 1.36 13.41
C ALA A 364 -3.22 0.71 14.55
N GLY A 365 -4.46 1.17 14.75
CA GLY A 365 -5.33 0.65 15.80
C GLY A 365 -5.07 1.25 17.19
N GLY A 366 -4.33 2.36 17.33
CA GLY A 366 -4.20 3.08 18.60
C GLY A 366 -3.16 2.57 19.57
N TRP A 367 -2.23 1.75 19.09
CA TRP A 367 -1.04 1.33 19.83
C TRP A 367 0.18 1.40 18.90
N GLU A 368 1.36 1.61 19.49
CA GLU A 368 2.63 1.51 18.75
C GLU A 368 2.87 0.05 18.37
N LYS A 369 3.20 -0.19 17.10
CA LYS A 369 3.69 -1.46 16.59
C LYS A 369 5.04 -1.22 15.93
N ARG A 370 6.03 -2.00 16.33
CA ARG A 370 7.34 -2.06 15.68
C ARG A 370 7.35 -3.20 14.69
N VAL A 371 7.81 -2.92 13.48
CA VAL A 371 7.91 -3.90 12.40
C VAL A 371 9.38 -4.09 12.06
N ALA A 372 9.85 -5.33 12.19
CA ALA A 372 11.17 -5.74 11.73
C ALA A 372 11.09 -6.27 10.28
N PRO A 373 12.13 -6.04 9.46
CA PRO A 373 12.19 -6.60 8.12
C PRO A 373 12.36 -8.12 8.18
N MET A 374 11.66 -8.84 7.30
CA MET A 374 11.77 -10.30 7.17
C MET A 374 12.49 -10.63 5.87
N SER A 375 13.73 -11.11 5.97
CA SER A 375 14.55 -11.52 4.82
C SER A 375 14.65 -13.05 4.73
N PHE A 376 14.60 -13.58 3.52
CA PHE A 376 14.76 -15.01 3.23
C PHE A 376 16.14 -15.37 2.64
N GLY A 377 17.01 -14.37 2.47
CA GLY A 377 18.37 -14.55 1.94
C GLY A 377 18.92 -13.27 1.33
N SER A 378 20.18 -13.32 0.91
CA SER A 378 20.86 -12.21 0.23
C SER A 378 21.35 -12.61 -1.15
N LEU A 379 21.18 -11.72 -2.13
CA LEU A 379 21.70 -11.85 -3.49
C LEU A 379 23.23 -11.89 -3.55
N SER A 380 23.92 -11.45 -2.49
CA SER A 380 25.37 -11.60 -2.35
C SER A 380 25.81 -13.03 -2.09
N GLU A 381 24.89 -13.90 -1.63
CA GLU A 381 25.19 -15.26 -1.20
C GLU A 381 24.66 -16.31 -2.17
N ARG A 382 23.44 -16.12 -2.69
CA ARG A 382 22.73 -17.08 -3.54
C ARG A 382 21.85 -16.37 -4.57
N GLY A 383 21.51 -17.07 -5.66
CA GLY A 383 20.63 -16.56 -6.71
C GLY A 383 19.22 -16.26 -6.21
N ILE A 384 18.53 -15.34 -6.90
CA ILE A 384 17.14 -14.97 -6.58
C ILE A 384 16.19 -16.17 -6.68
N LEU A 385 16.41 -17.08 -7.63
CA LEU A 385 15.59 -18.29 -7.79
C LEU A 385 15.81 -19.28 -6.62
N ASP A 386 17.05 -19.42 -6.15
CA ASP A 386 17.35 -20.26 -4.99
C ASP A 386 16.70 -19.72 -3.72
N ILE A 387 16.74 -18.40 -3.52
CA ILE A 387 16.09 -17.75 -2.37
C ILE A 387 14.56 -17.88 -2.47
N TRP A 388 13.99 -17.62 -3.66
CA TRP A 388 12.56 -17.75 -3.93
C TRP A 388 12.02 -19.16 -3.65
N ASN A 389 12.81 -20.19 -3.97
CA ASN A 389 12.43 -21.60 -3.77
C ASN A 389 12.94 -22.19 -2.45
N SER A 390 13.57 -21.38 -1.60
CA SER A 390 13.98 -21.83 -0.27
C SER A 390 12.76 -22.32 0.53
N LEU A 391 12.97 -23.32 1.39
CA LEU A 391 11.90 -23.89 2.21
C LEU A 391 11.18 -22.81 3.03
N GLY A 392 11.94 -21.85 3.59
CA GLY A 392 11.39 -20.74 4.36
C GLY A 392 10.47 -19.85 3.54
N PHE A 393 10.92 -19.37 2.38
CA PHE A 393 10.13 -18.43 1.58
C PHE A 393 8.91 -19.13 0.94
N ALA A 394 9.07 -20.35 0.45
CA ALA A 394 7.95 -21.13 -0.10
C ALA A 394 6.89 -21.45 0.97
N SER A 395 7.31 -21.75 2.21
CA SER A 395 6.40 -21.99 3.34
C SER A 395 5.65 -20.72 3.73
N PHE A 396 6.36 -19.59 3.85
CA PHE A 396 5.75 -18.28 4.10
C PHE A 396 4.66 -17.97 3.08
N ARG A 397 4.98 -18.06 1.77
CA ARG A 397 3.99 -17.81 0.71
C ARG A 397 2.79 -18.75 0.84
N THR A 398 3.02 -20.03 1.12
CA THR A 398 1.94 -21.02 1.28
C THR A 398 1.04 -20.70 2.47
N ASN A 399 1.62 -20.28 3.60
CA ASN A 399 0.88 -19.97 4.83
C ASN A 399 0.06 -18.69 4.69
N VAL A 400 0.64 -17.63 4.08
CA VAL A 400 -0.09 -16.38 3.83
C VAL A 400 -1.35 -16.62 3.00
N LEU A 401 -1.28 -17.50 2.00
CA LEU A 401 -2.43 -17.84 1.13
C LEU A 401 -3.57 -18.56 1.85
N ARG A 402 -3.35 -19.09 3.06
CA ARG A 402 -4.41 -19.70 3.87
C ARG A 402 -5.23 -18.67 4.64
N TYR A 403 -4.65 -17.48 4.89
CA TYR A 403 -5.26 -16.41 5.70
C TYR A 403 -5.67 -16.83 7.12
N GLU A 404 -5.03 -17.86 7.68
CA GLU A 404 -5.34 -18.48 8.99
C GLU A 404 -4.69 -17.76 10.20
N TYR A 405 -4.68 -16.43 10.18
CA TYR A 405 -4.12 -15.57 11.23
C TYR A 405 -5.19 -14.60 11.80
N PRO A 406 -5.07 -14.14 13.06
CA PRO A 406 -6.11 -13.35 13.74
C PRO A 406 -6.26 -11.93 13.16
N PHE A 407 -7.35 -11.22 13.49
CA PHE A 407 -7.55 -9.81 13.15
C PHE A 407 -7.10 -8.90 14.29
N CYS A 408 -5.79 -8.63 14.37
CA CYS A 408 -5.22 -7.85 15.49
C CYS A 408 -5.80 -6.44 15.61
N LEU A 409 -6.06 -5.77 14.48
CA LEU A 409 -6.61 -4.40 14.46
C LEU A 409 -8.04 -4.30 15.01
N ASN A 410 -8.79 -5.40 15.05
CA ASN A 410 -10.17 -5.41 15.56
C ASN A 410 -10.32 -6.23 16.84
N CYS A 411 -9.20 -6.50 17.53
CA CYS A 411 -9.18 -7.30 18.75
C CYS A 411 -9.55 -6.48 19.99
N ASN A 412 -10.28 -7.10 20.93
CA ASN A 412 -10.59 -6.55 22.26
C ASN A 412 -9.42 -6.68 23.26
N LEU A 413 -8.40 -7.49 22.95
CA LEU A 413 -7.24 -7.68 23.83
C LEU A 413 -6.28 -6.50 23.67
N ALA A 414 -6.49 -5.46 24.46
CA ALA A 414 -5.73 -4.20 24.40
C ALA A 414 -4.25 -4.30 24.86
N LEU A 415 -3.79 -5.48 25.30
CA LEU A 415 -2.46 -5.70 25.89
C LEU A 415 -1.79 -6.96 25.33
N CYS A 416 -1.87 -7.14 24.01
CA CYS A 416 -1.19 -8.26 23.37
C CYS A 416 0.31 -7.95 23.24
N ASP A 417 1.11 -8.43 24.19
CA ASP A 417 2.57 -8.24 24.19
C ASP A 417 3.20 -8.69 22.87
N TYR A 418 2.66 -9.74 22.24
CA TYR A 418 3.11 -10.25 20.93
C TYR A 418 3.14 -9.19 19.81
N LEU A 419 2.33 -8.14 19.90
CA LEU A 419 2.31 -7.06 18.89
C LEU A 419 3.25 -5.90 19.22
N GLN A 420 3.73 -5.82 20.46
CA GLN A 420 4.61 -4.76 20.95
C GLN A 420 6.09 -5.19 20.93
N LEU A 421 6.36 -6.49 20.88
CA LEU A 421 7.71 -7.00 20.69
C LEU A 421 8.29 -6.51 19.37
N GLU A 422 9.57 -6.13 19.42
CA GLU A 422 10.30 -5.65 18.24
C GLU A 422 10.51 -6.77 17.22
N ASP A 423 10.85 -7.96 17.70
CA ASP A 423 10.95 -9.16 16.88
C ASP A 423 9.67 -9.98 17.06
N PHE A 424 8.91 -10.11 15.97
CA PHE A 424 7.68 -10.89 15.95
C PHE A 424 8.02 -12.38 15.86
N GLU A 425 7.80 -13.11 16.94
CA GLU A 425 8.01 -14.56 16.96
C GLU A 425 6.78 -15.32 16.45
N GLN A 426 5.59 -14.97 16.97
CA GLN A 426 4.34 -15.63 16.61
C GLN A 426 3.09 -14.81 16.98
N ASP A 427 1.96 -15.11 16.34
CA ASP A 427 0.63 -14.64 16.76
C ASP A 427 0.00 -15.56 17.82
N CYS A 428 -1.21 -15.21 18.27
CA CYS A 428 -1.96 -16.03 19.23
C CYS A 428 -2.52 -17.35 18.65
N HIS A 429 -2.41 -17.55 17.34
CA HIS A 429 -2.69 -18.81 16.65
C HIS A 429 -1.41 -19.65 16.45
N ILE A 430 -0.25 -19.19 16.95
CA ILE A 430 1.06 -19.85 16.85
C ILE A 430 1.61 -19.80 15.40
N ASN A 431 1.13 -18.86 14.57
CA ASN A 431 1.73 -18.61 13.26
C ASN A 431 2.90 -17.64 13.38
N ALA A 432 3.95 -17.86 12.58
CA ALA A 432 5.14 -17.00 12.57
C ALA A 432 5.01 -15.81 11.60
N GLU A 433 3.96 -15.76 10.77
CA GLU A 433 3.74 -14.70 9.80
C GLU A 433 3.09 -13.47 10.46
N PRO A 434 3.76 -12.29 10.49
CA PRO A 434 3.23 -11.07 11.12
C PRO A 434 2.09 -10.38 10.32
N CYS A 435 1.31 -11.14 9.55
CA CYS A 435 0.27 -10.64 8.65
C CYS A 435 -1.04 -10.25 9.35
N ALA A 436 -1.21 -10.63 10.63
CA ALA A 436 -2.43 -10.40 11.39
C ALA A 436 -2.84 -8.92 11.56
N ALA A 437 -1.87 -8.01 11.48
CA ALA A 437 -2.09 -6.57 11.50
C ALA A 437 -1.67 -5.89 10.19
N CYS A 438 -1.61 -6.63 9.07
CA CYS A 438 -1.25 -6.07 7.78
C CYS A 438 -2.47 -5.40 7.13
N MET A 439 -2.39 -4.10 6.87
CA MET A 439 -3.48 -3.35 6.24
C MET A 439 -3.51 -3.51 4.72
N TRP A 440 -2.38 -3.89 4.08
CA TRP A 440 -2.35 -4.20 2.65
C TRP A 440 -3.27 -5.36 2.32
N CYS A 441 -3.20 -6.46 3.08
CA CYS A 441 -4.07 -7.62 2.82
C CYS A 441 -5.54 -7.35 3.16
N MET A 442 -5.83 -6.31 3.95
CA MET A 442 -7.18 -5.85 4.25
C MET A 442 -7.70 -4.82 3.24
N GLY A 443 -6.90 -4.45 2.23
CA GLY A 443 -7.31 -3.63 1.09
C GLY A 443 -7.18 -2.11 1.25
N LEU A 444 -6.58 -1.62 2.35
CA LEU A 444 -6.48 -0.17 2.61
C LEU A 444 -5.40 0.53 1.78
N PHE A 445 -4.44 -0.21 1.25
CA PHE A 445 -3.29 0.35 0.54
C PHE A 445 -3.12 -0.30 -0.83
N LYS A 446 -2.71 0.51 -1.79
CA LYS A 446 -2.37 0.13 -3.16
C LYS A 446 -0.92 0.50 -3.43
N CYS A 447 -0.21 -0.33 -4.17
CA CYS A 447 1.17 -0.06 -4.56
C CYS A 447 1.33 -0.26 -6.06
N LEU A 448 2.33 0.40 -6.64
CA LEU A 448 2.72 0.11 -8.01
C LEU A 448 3.32 -1.30 -8.06
N THR A 449 2.70 -2.22 -8.80
CA THR A 449 3.15 -3.61 -8.95
C THR A 449 3.47 -4.02 -10.37
#